data_AF-A0A5S4YH16-F1
#
_entry.id   AF-A0A5S4YH16-F1
#
_cell.length_a   1.000
_cell.length_b   1.000
_cell.length_c   1.000
_cell.angle_alpha   90.00
_cell.angle_beta   90.00
_cell.angle_gamma   90.00
#
_symmetry.space_group_name_H-M   'P 1'
#
loop_
_entity.id
_entity.type
_entity.pdbx_description
1 polymer ?
#
loop_
_entity_poly.entity_id
_entity_poly.type
_entity_poly.pdbx_seq_one_letter_code
_entity_poly.pdbx_strand_id
1 'polypeptide(L)'
;MSEMSAEAVAQSAKPTIFFDGVSSRRRQVTLTHGDALEIAEPGEAEGPRTIARWPYADIRRADSPAGILRLAATSAPPLARLEIRDASLAADLVARCIRLDEHQTTRRGVAKIVGWSMAAAVSIVCVVLFGVPLAADRLAPLVPKPVERRIGDAAEVQVKTIFGRSVCEDAAGKAAFTKLVNRLRDAAGLDDDSMTAGVLPTSVPNAFALPGGKVFVMQGLLDKAHSPDELAGILAHELGHLKHHDNMRGLIYNGGTSFLIGLLFGDVTGSSAVIFASRSVVEASYSREAETGADTFAIEIMHALGRSPKPAAELMFRITGKEGGSGFTILASHPLTEDRLARMTKEDRPASGPPLLTDKEWQSLKGICGSGKI
;
A
#
# COMPACT_ATOMS: atom_id res chain seq x y z
N MET A 1 27.62 -9.05 90.84
CA MET A 1 26.31 -8.58 90.34
C MET A 1 26.54 -8.07 88.93
N SER A 2 26.72 -8.96 87.97
CA SER A 2 25.67 -9.76 87.29
C SER A 2 25.00 -8.94 86.18
N GLU A 3 25.27 -9.40 84.95
CA GLU A 3 24.35 -9.40 83.81
C GLU A 3 23.91 -8.05 83.25
N MET A 4 24.75 -7.48 82.38
CA MET A 4 24.29 -6.78 81.17
C MET A 4 24.59 -7.66 79.96
N SER A 5 23.88 -8.79 79.88
CA SER A 5 23.93 -9.68 78.72
C SER A 5 22.82 -9.31 77.75
N ALA A 6 23.23 -8.98 76.53
CA ALA A 6 22.58 -9.36 75.29
C ALA A 6 21.09 -9.01 75.12
N GLU A 7 20.77 -7.75 74.85
CA GLU A 7 19.54 -7.42 74.12
C GLU A 7 19.67 -6.05 73.43
N ALA A 8 20.46 -6.00 72.37
CA ALA A 8 20.46 -4.87 71.45
C ALA A 8 20.65 -5.36 70.01
N VAL A 9 19.62 -5.08 69.21
CA VAL A 9 19.59 -5.13 67.73
C VAL A 9 19.36 -6.52 67.10
N ALA A 10 18.20 -7.13 67.38
CA ALA A 10 17.53 -7.96 66.38
C ALA A 10 16.57 -7.08 65.57
N GLN A 11 17.12 -6.21 64.73
CA GLN A 11 16.33 -5.57 63.67
C GLN A 11 15.95 -6.71 62.72
N SER A 12 14.65 -7.04 62.63
CA SER A 12 14.13 -8.11 61.79
C SER A 12 14.63 -7.96 60.35
N ALA A 13 15.70 -8.68 60.02
CA ALA A 13 16.31 -8.65 58.70
C ALA A 13 15.30 -9.26 57.73
N LYS A 14 14.81 -8.45 56.79
CA LYS A 14 13.86 -8.93 55.78
C LYS A 14 14.53 -10.06 55.00
N PRO A 15 13.86 -11.21 54.80
CA PRO A 15 14.49 -12.38 54.24
C PRO A 15 14.96 -12.10 52.80
N THR A 16 16.22 -12.46 52.51
CA THR A 16 16.75 -12.49 51.15
C THR A 16 16.35 -13.80 50.50
N ILE A 17 15.80 -13.73 49.28
CA ILE A 17 15.29 -14.89 48.56
C ILE A 17 16.15 -15.16 47.34
N PHE A 18 16.61 -16.40 47.19
CA PHE A 18 17.34 -16.89 46.03
C PHE A 18 16.49 -17.88 45.22
N PHE A 19 16.62 -17.78 43.90
CA PHE A 19 16.11 -18.73 42.92
C PHE A 19 17.30 -19.26 42.13
N ASP A 20 17.42 -20.58 42.02
CA ASP A 20 18.56 -21.25 41.37
C ASP A 20 18.50 -21.24 39.84
N GLY A 21 17.38 -20.81 39.26
CA GLY A 21 17.18 -20.74 37.81
C GLY A 21 16.90 -22.09 37.14
N VAL A 22 16.87 -23.18 37.92
CA VAL A 22 16.49 -24.54 37.48
C VAL A 22 15.08 -24.88 37.97
N SER A 23 14.71 -24.36 39.14
CA SER A 23 13.40 -24.54 39.76
C SER A 23 12.78 -23.21 40.18
N SER A 24 11.45 -23.19 40.30
CA SER A 24 10.71 -22.04 40.84
C SER A 24 10.73 -21.97 42.38
N ARG A 25 11.54 -22.80 43.05
CA ARG A 25 11.60 -22.88 44.51
C ARG A 25 12.21 -21.61 45.08
N ARG A 26 11.54 -21.05 46.10
CA ARG A 26 12.03 -19.92 46.89
C ARG A 26 12.94 -20.44 47.99
N ARG A 27 14.21 -20.05 47.98
CA ARG A 27 15.18 -20.40 49.03
C ARG A 27 15.49 -19.16 49.85
N GLN A 28 15.29 -19.22 51.16
CA GLN A 28 15.74 -18.13 52.04
C GLN A 28 17.23 -18.32 52.28
N VAL A 29 18.00 -17.26 52.04
CA VAL A 29 19.47 -17.35 52.03
C VAL A 29 20.09 -16.26 52.89
N THR A 30 21.29 -16.56 53.38
CA THR A 30 22.20 -15.61 54.00
C THR A 30 23.31 -15.28 53.00
N LEU A 31 23.70 -14.01 52.96
CA LEU A 31 24.75 -13.52 52.08
C LEU A 31 26.04 -13.30 52.88
N THR A 32 27.14 -13.85 52.40
CA THR A 32 28.46 -13.59 52.95
C THR A 32 29.30 -12.83 51.93
N HIS A 33 29.96 -11.78 52.38
CA HIS A 33 30.75 -10.90 51.53
C HIS A 33 32.23 -11.25 51.66
N GLY A 34 32.82 -11.76 50.58
CA GLY A 34 34.26 -12.05 50.47
C GLY A 34 34.86 -11.41 49.22
N ASP A 35 35.67 -12.16 48.48
CA ASP A 35 36.13 -11.83 47.12
C ASP A 35 35.00 -11.98 46.07
N ALA A 36 33.98 -12.75 46.40
CA ALA A 36 32.72 -12.88 45.68
C ALA A 36 31.53 -12.81 46.66
N LEU A 37 30.32 -12.68 46.12
CA LEU A 37 29.09 -12.82 46.89
C LEU A 37 28.78 -14.31 47.06
N GLU A 38 28.84 -14.79 48.30
CA GLU A 38 28.47 -16.17 48.62
C GLU A 38 27.03 -16.24 49.12
N ILE A 39 26.25 -17.13 48.52
CA ILE A 39 24.83 -17.31 48.80
C ILE A 39 24.68 -18.67 49.48
N ALA A 40 24.26 -18.66 50.75
CA ALA A 40 24.14 -19.87 51.56
C ALA A 40 22.72 -20.08 52.10
N GLU A 41 22.27 -21.33 52.13
CA GLU A 41 21.00 -21.72 52.76
C GLU A 41 21.29 -22.08 54.23
N PRO A 42 20.46 -21.63 55.21
CA PRO A 42 20.63 -21.99 56.60
C PRO A 42 20.43 -23.50 56.78
N GLY A 43 21.46 -24.20 57.25
CA GLY A 43 21.40 -25.63 57.58
C GLY A 43 21.00 -25.86 59.04
N GLU A 44 20.13 -26.84 59.30
CA GLU A 44 19.62 -27.13 60.65
C GLU A 44 20.65 -27.87 61.55
N ALA A 45 21.72 -28.47 60.99
CA ALA A 45 22.66 -29.31 61.75
C ALA A 45 24.17 -29.10 61.48
N GLU A 46 24.60 -28.57 60.33
CA GLU A 46 26.03 -28.50 59.92
C GLU A 46 26.52 -27.08 59.56
N GLY A 47 25.75 -26.05 59.91
CA GLY A 47 26.04 -24.65 59.55
C GLY A 47 25.51 -24.26 58.17
N PRO A 48 25.70 -22.99 57.74
CA PRO A 48 25.19 -22.49 56.48
C PRO A 48 25.89 -23.17 55.29
N ARG A 49 25.11 -23.71 54.36
CA ARG A 49 25.63 -24.39 53.17
C ARG A 49 25.63 -23.43 51.99
N THR A 50 26.81 -23.13 51.44
CA THR A 50 26.93 -22.32 50.21
C THR A 50 26.31 -23.07 49.03
N ILE A 51 25.32 -22.45 48.39
CA ILE A 51 24.58 -22.99 47.24
C ILE A 51 24.92 -22.28 45.93
N ALA A 52 25.44 -21.06 45.99
CA ALA A 52 25.94 -20.32 44.83
C ALA A 52 27.01 -19.30 45.23
N ARG A 53 27.89 -18.99 44.29
CA ARG A 53 28.96 -17.98 44.45
C ARG A 53 28.99 -17.11 43.21
N TRP A 54 28.76 -15.81 43.38
CA TRP A 54 28.66 -14.84 42.29
C TRP A 54 29.78 -13.80 42.38
N PRO A 55 30.72 -13.76 41.40
CA PRO A 55 31.70 -12.69 41.34
C PRO A 55 31.03 -11.32 41.20
N TYR A 56 31.46 -10.31 41.96
CA TYR A 56 30.83 -8.97 41.93
C TYR A 56 30.87 -8.33 40.52
N ALA A 57 31.86 -8.68 39.71
CA ALA A 57 32.00 -8.20 38.35
C ALA A 57 30.96 -8.77 37.36
N ASP A 58 30.30 -9.87 37.72
CA ASP A 58 29.31 -10.60 36.92
C ASP A 58 27.87 -10.27 37.33
N ILE A 59 27.70 -9.64 38.49
CA ILE A 59 26.38 -9.26 39.01
C ILE A 59 25.81 -8.10 38.20
N ARG A 60 24.54 -8.24 37.80
CA ARG A 60 23.75 -7.23 37.08
C ARG A 60 22.42 -7.02 37.78
N ARG A 61 21.90 -5.79 37.71
CA ARG A 61 20.56 -5.46 38.18
C ARG A 61 19.53 -5.99 37.20
N ALA A 62 18.54 -6.71 37.72
CA ALA A 62 17.37 -7.14 36.97
C ALA A 62 16.15 -6.31 37.39
N ASP A 63 15.15 -6.24 36.51
CA ASP A 63 13.92 -5.49 36.78
C ASP A 63 13.18 -6.05 38.00
N SER A 64 12.72 -5.15 38.87
CA SER A 64 12.02 -5.49 40.12
C SER A 64 10.97 -4.44 40.49
N PRO A 65 9.94 -4.81 41.28
CA PRO A 65 9.01 -3.86 41.88
C PRO A 65 9.73 -2.87 42.81
N ALA A 66 9.10 -1.71 43.05
CA ALA A 66 9.61 -0.72 44.00
C ALA A 66 9.83 -1.35 45.39
N GLY A 67 11.01 -1.07 45.98
CA GLY A 67 11.38 -1.59 47.30
C GLY A 67 12.04 -2.98 47.30
N ILE A 68 12.37 -3.54 46.12
CA ILE A 68 13.13 -4.79 46.00
C ILE A 68 14.33 -4.57 45.08
N LEU A 69 15.53 -4.92 45.52
CA LEU A 69 16.69 -5.06 44.64
C LEU A 69 16.71 -6.49 44.09
N ARG A 70 16.60 -6.64 42.77
CA ARG A 70 16.77 -7.95 42.11
C ARG A 70 18.10 -7.99 41.37
N LEU A 71 18.87 -9.02 41.64
CA LEU A 71 20.19 -9.26 41.05
C LEU A 71 20.18 -10.55 40.25
N ALA A 72 20.89 -10.56 39.13
CA ALA A 72 21.24 -11.73 38.35
C ALA A 72 22.77 -11.76 38.15
N ALA A 73 23.35 -12.89 37.77
CA ALA A 73 24.76 -12.99 37.44
C ALA A 73 24.95 -13.58 36.05
N THR A 74 25.85 -13.00 35.25
CA THR A 74 26.17 -13.49 33.90
C THR A 74 26.82 -14.87 33.89
N SER A 75 27.44 -15.26 35.00
CA SER A 75 28.03 -16.59 35.22
C SER A 75 27.03 -17.62 35.78
N ALA A 76 25.79 -17.22 36.08
CA ALA A 76 24.75 -18.09 36.62
C ALA A 76 23.73 -18.50 35.53
N PRO A 77 22.90 -19.54 35.77
CA PRO A 77 21.82 -19.91 34.86
C PRO A 77 20.91 -18.71 34.52
N PRO A 78 20.33 -18.62 33.30
CA PRO A 78 19.60 -17.43 32.83
C PRO A 78 18.44 -16.96 33.71
N LEU A 79 17.87 -17.85 34.54
CA LEU A 79 16.75 -17.55 35.44
C LEU A 79 17.15 -17.46 36.92
N ALA A 80 18.45 -17.62 37.24
CA ALA A 80 18.93 -17.52 38.61
C ALA A 80 18.89 -16.06 39.06
N ARG A 81 18.26 -15.81 40.21
CA ARG A 81 18.06 -14.44 40.70
C ARG A 81 18.04 -14.35 42.22
N LEU A 82 18.52 -13.23 42.73
CA LEU A 82 18.53 -12.89 44.14
C LEU A 82 17.61 -11.68 44.37
N GLU A 83 16.69 -11.78 45.31
CA GLU A 83 15.75 -10.72 45.68
C GLU A 83 16.01 -10.25 47.10
N ILE A 84 16.32 -8.95 47.23
CA ILE A 84 16.73 -8.33 48.48
C ILE A 84 15.75 -7.21 48.80
N ARG A 85 15.13 -7.28 49.98
CA ARG A 85 14.15 -6.29 50.47
C ARG A 85 14.70 -5.37 51.56
N ASP A 86 15.87 -5.71 52.09
CA ASP A 86 16.57 -4.90 53.06
C ASP A 86 17.32 -3.77 52.33
N ALA A 87 17.02 -2.53 52.69
CA ALA A 87 17.58 -1.36 52.04
C ALA A 87 19.07 -1.16 52.35
N SER A 88 19.52 -1.56 53.54
CA SER A 88 20.92 -1.43 53.96
C SER A 88 21.80 -2.43 53.19
N LEU A 89 21.39 -3.71 53.18
CA LEU A 89 22.05 -4.77 52.43
C LEU A 89 22.04 -4.49 50.92
N ALA A 90 20.94 -3.94 50.39
CA ALA A 90 20.86 -3.54 49.00
C ALA A 90 21.87 -2.42 48.68
N ALA A 91 22.01 -1.39 49.53
CA ALA A 91 22.97 -0.31 49.33
C ALA A 91 24.41 -0.83 49.35
N ASP A 92 24.74 -1.72 50.29
CA ASP A 92 26.07 -2.33 50.40
C ASP A 92 26.45 -3.15 49.16
N LEU A 93 25.51 -3.90 48.61
CA LEU A 93 25.73 -4.66 47.37
C LEU A 93 25.87 -3.76 46.15
N VAL A 94 25.08 -2.68 46.08
CA VAL A 94 25.22 -1.68 45.02
C VAL A 94 26.60 -1.05 45.04
N ALA A 95 27.14 -0.72 46.22
CA ALA A 95 28.47 -0.14 46.36
C ALA A 95 29.61 -1.10 45.94
N ARG A 96 29.41 -2.41 46.07
CA ARG A 96 30.42 -3.44 45.73
C ARG A 96 30.35 -3.91 44.28
N CYS A 97 29.18 -3.81 43.64
CA CYS A 97 28.97 -4.25 42.26
C CYS A 97 29.28 -3.12 41.27
N ILE A 98 30.53 -3.05 40.79
CA ILE A 98 31.01 -1.98 39.90
C ILE A 98 30.23 -1.93 38.56
N ARG A 99 29.79 -3.09 38.05
CA ARG A 99 29.13 -3.23 36.74
C ARG A 99 27.63 -3.47 36.83
N LEU A 100 27.02 -3.11 37.96
CA LEU A 100 25.64 -3.47 38.29
C LEU A 100 24.63 -3.04 37.22
N ASP A 101 24.79 -1.84 36.65
CA ASP A 101 23.83 -1.25 35.72
C ASP A 101 24.30 -1.30 34.25
N GLU A 102 25.40 -2.00 33.94
CA GLU A 102 26.08 -1.99 32.63
C GLU A 102 25.23 -2.53 31.46
N HIS A 103 24.12 -3.23 31.75
CA HIS A 103 23.23 -3.84 30.74
C HIS A 103 21.75 -3.54 30.96
N GLN A 104 21.40 -2.51 31.74
CA GLN A 104 20.01 -2.10 31.82
C GLN A 104 19.54 -1.55 30.47
N THR A 105 18.55 -2.21 29.87
CA THR A 105 17.71 -1.60 28.83
C THR A 105 16.94 -0.46 29.47
N THR A 106 17.59 0.71 29.56
CA THR A 106 16.98 1.90 30.14
C THR A 106 15.73 2.26 29.33
N ARG A 107 14.73 2.88 29.98
CA ARG A 107 13.58 3.49 29.28
C ARG A 107 14.01 4.37 28.10
N ARG A 108 15.21 4.99 28.19
CA ARG A 108 15.85 5.75 27.10
C ARG A 108 16.26 4.87 25.91
N GLY A 109 16.73 3.64 26.13
CA GLY A 109 17.02 2.67 25.07
C GLY A 109 15.76 2.21 24.34
N VAL A 110 14.71 1.87 25.09
CA VAL A 110 13.40 1.52 24.51
C VAL A 110 12.80 2.72 23.75
N ALA A 111 12.84 3.92 24.33
CA ALA A 111 12.36 5.14 23.65
C ALA A 111 13.14 5.46 22.36
N LYS A 112 14.45 5.18 22.33
CA LYS A 112 15.25 5.31 21.10
C LYS A 112 14.80 4.30 20.04
N ILE A 113 14.61 3.03 20.41
CA ILE A 113 14.14 2.00 19.47
C ILE A 113 12.77 2.40 18.90
N VAL A 114 11.82 2.75 19.78
CA VAL A 114 10.48 3.21 19.36
C VAL A 114 10.58 4.46 18.48
N GLY A 115 11.42 5.43 18.83
CA GLY A 115 11.63 6.64 18.04
C GLY A 115 12.18 6.35 16.64
N TRP A 116 13.16 5.47 16.52
CA TRP A 116 13.70 5.06 15.21
C TRP A 116 12.71 4.24 14.40
N SER A 117 11.93 3.36 15.04
CA SER A 117 10.86 2.61 14.37
C SER A 117 9.76 3.55 13.84
N MET A 118 9.37 4.56 14.61
CA MET A 118 8.43 5.59 14.17
C MET A 118 8.99 6.42 13.02
N ALA A 119 10.25 6.84 13.11
CA ALA A 119 10.91 7.60 12.05
C ALA A 119 10.99 6.79 10.74
N ALA A 120 11.30 5.49 10.82
CA ALA A 120 11.30 4.60 9.67
C ALA A 120 9.89 4.47 9.05
N ALA A 121 8.85 4.30 9.87
CA ALA A 121 7.47 4.24 9.39
C ALA A 121 7.03 5.54 8.71
N VAL A 122 7.33 6.69 9.31
CA VAL A 122 7.05 8.02 8.73
C VAL A 122 7.81 8.19 7.41
N SER A 123 9.09 7.78 7.36
CA SER A 123 9.88 7.84 6.13
C SER A 123 9.22 7.04 5.00
N ILE A 124 8.70 5.84 5.28
CA ILE A 124 8.03 5.03 4.25
C ILE A 124 6.73 5.68 3.82
N VAL A 125 5.93 6.22 4.75
CA VAL A 125 4.72 6.97 4.41
C VAL A 125 5.06 8.17 3.53
N CYS A 126 6.12 8.93 3.85
CA CYS A 126 6.58 10.04 3.02
C CYS A 126 7.02 9.56 1.62
N VAL A 127 7.73 8.44 1.53
CA VAL A 127 8.13 7.87 0.23
C VAL A 127 6.89 7.45 -0.57
N VAL A 128 5.91 6.78 0.03
CA VAL A 128 4.68 6.37 -0.67
C VAL A 128 3.86 7.59 -1.12
N LEU A 129 3.71 8.60 -0.28
CA LEU A 129 2.87 9.77 -0.57
C LEU A 129 3.53 10.79 -1.51
N PHE A 130 4.86 10.88 -1.52
CA PHE A 130 5.58 11.92 -2.28
C PHE A 130 6.65 11.34 -3.20
N GLY A 131 7.44 10.37 -2.72
CA GLY A 131 8.52 9.79 -3.50
C GLY A 131 8.04 8.95 -4.68
N VAL A 132 7.06 8.07 -4.46
CA VAL A 132 6.52 7.17 -5.48
C VAL A 132 5.75 7.95 -6.56
N PRO A 133 4.85 8.90 -6.23
CA PRO A 133 4.22 9.76 -7.25
C PRO A 133 5.24 10.53 -8.08
N LEU A 134 6.24 11.14 -7.42
CA LEU A 134 7.31 11.86 -8.12
C LEU A 134 8.09 10.94 -9.07
N ALA A 135 8.39 9.72 -8.65
CA ALA A 135 9.04 8.73 -9.50
C ALA A 135 8.12 8.32 -10.67
N ALA A 136 6.83 8.06 -10.42
CA ALA A 136 5.86 7.69 -11.45
C ALA A 136 5.74 8.77 -12.53
N ASP A 137 5.65 10.04 -12.15
CA ASP A 137 5.58 11.17 -13.08
C ASP A 137 6.78 11.29 -14.00
N ARG A 138 7.97 10.96 -13.49
CA ARG A 138 9.24 11.06 -14.23
C ARG A 138 9.54 9.83 -15.06
N LEU A 139 9.13 8.65 -14.59
CA LEU A 139 9.44 7.38 -15.23
C LEU A 139 8.40 6.99 -16.29
N ALA A 140 7.11 7.31 -16.10
CA ALA A 140 6.06 6.92 -17.05
C ALA A 140 6.33 7.39 -18.49
N PRO A 141 6.76 8.64 -18.76
CA PRO A 141 7.07 9.09 -20.12
C PRO A 141 8.33 8.44 -20.72
N LEU A 142 9.18 7.84 -19.88
CA LEU A 142 10.42 7.18 -20.31
C LEU A 142 10.20 5.69 -20.65
N VAL A 143 9.00 5.15 -20.41
CA VAL A 143 8.71 3.75 -20.70
C VAL A 143 8.72 3.52 -22.21
N PRO A 144 9.56 2.60 -22.73
CA PRO A 144 9.60 2.34 -24.16
C PRO A 144 8.28 1.76 -24.69
N LYS A 145 7.87 2.15 -25.89
CA LYS A 145 6.64 1.65 -26.54
C LYS A 145 6.51 0.12 -26.60
N PRO A 146 7.57 -0.67 -26.86
CA PRO A 146 7.46 -2.13 -26.81
C PRO A 146 7.06 -2.66 -25.42
N VAL A 147 7.45 -1.98 -24.34
CA VAL A 147 7.08 -2.34 -22.98
C VAL A 147 5.61 -1.97 -22.71
N GLU A 148 5.18 -0.76 -23.10
CA GLU A 148 3.76 -0.37 -23.02
C GLU A 148 2.87 -1.38 -23.75
N ARG A 149 3.26 -1.82 -24.96
CA ARG A 149 2.51 -2.83 -25.74
C ARG A 149 2.39 -4.16 -25.01
N ARG A 150 3.47 -4.68 -24.43
CA ARG A 150 3.43 -5.95 -23.66
C ARG A 150 2.50 -5.86 -22.45
N ILE A 151 2.52 -4.72 -21.75
CA ILE A 151 1.61 -4.47 -20.63
C ILE A 151 0.17 -4.42 -21.14
N GLY A 152 -0.07 -3.75 -22.27
CA GLY A 152 -1.36 -3.72 -22.96
C GLY A 152 -1.88 -5.10 -23.36
N ASP A 153 -1.03 -5.95 -23.93
CA ASP A 153 -1.36 -7.33 -24.31
C ASP A 153 -1.76 -8.16 -23.08
N ALA A 154 -1.03 -8.02 -21.98
CA ALA A 154 -1.36 -8.70 -20.72
C ALA A 154 -2.68 -8.18 -20.12
N ALA A 155 -2.89 -6.87 -20.14
CA ALA A 155 -4.12 -6.24 -19.67
C ALA A 155 -5.34 -6.65 -20.53
N GLU A 156 -5.18 -6.77 -21.85
CA GLU A 156 -6.22 -7.23 -22.76
C GLU A 156 -6.72 -8.64 -22.41
N VAL A 157 -5.80 -9.57 -22.11
CA VAL A 157 -6.17 -10.94 -21.68
C VAL A 157 -7.03 -10.89 -20.41
N GLN A 158 -6.68 -10.03 -19.46
CA GLN A 158 -7.44 -9.88 -18.23
C GLN A 158 -8.79 -9.22 -18.46
N VAL A 159 -8.85 -8.16 -19.27
CA VAL A 159 -10.10 -7.51 -19.69
C VAL A 159 -11.06 -8.52 -20.31
N LYS A 160 -10.59 -9.35 -21.25
CA LYS A 160 -11.39 -10.41 -21.87
C LYS A 160 -11.82 -11.47 -20.86
N THR A 161 -11.02 -11.71 -19.82
CA THR A 161 -11.41 -12.64 -18.75
C THR A 161 -12.53 -12.07 -17.88
N ILE A 162 -12.52 -10.77 -17.60
CA ILE A 162 -13.49 -10.09 -16.71
C ILE A 162 -14.80 -9.76 -17.45
N PHE A 163 -14.72 -9.22 -18.67
CA PHE A 163 -15.85 -8.56 -19.34
C PHE A 163 -16.41 -9.30 -20.56
N GLY A 164 -15.82 -10.44 -20.93
CA GLY A 164 -16.28 -11.24 -22.06
C GLY A 164 -15.12 -11.84 -22.83
N ARG A 165 -15.13 -13.18 -22.97
CA ARG A 165 -13.99 -13.97 -23.47
C ARG A 165 -13.56 -13.62 -24.89
N SER A 166 -14.40 -12.91 -25.65
CA SER A 166 -14.15 -12.46 -27.02
C SER A 166 -14.70 -11.06 -27.27
N VAL A 167 -14.10 -10.35 -28.22
CA VAL A 167 -14.65 -9.10 -28.76
C VAL A 167 -15.72 -9.40 -29.82
N CYS A 168 -16.56 -8.42 -30.12
CA CYS A 168 -17.56 -8.51 -31.18
C CYS A 168 -16.90 -8.42 -32.57
N GLU A 169 -17.34 -9.25 -33.51
CA GLU A 169 -16.61 -9.50 -34.77
C GLU A 169 -17.37 -9.11 -36.05
N ASP A 170 -18.53 -8.42 -35.97
CA ASP A 170 -19.19 -7.93 -37.18
C ASP A 170 -18.27 -7.01 -37.98
N ALA A 171 -18.04 -7.35 -39.25
CA ALA A 171 -17.03 -6.70 -40.08
C ALA A 171 -17.35 -5.23 -40.36
N ALA A 172 -18.63 -4.89 -40.58
CA ALA A 172 -19.05 -3.53 -40.87
C ALA A 172 -18.95 -2.64 -39.62
N GLY A 173 -19.38 -3.15 -38.46
CA GLY A 173 -19.24 -2.46 -37.18
C GLY A 173 -17.78 -2.28 -36.77
N LYS A 174 -16.94 -3.30 -36.96
CA LYS A 174 -15.50 -3.22 -36.69
C LYS A 174 -14.80 -2.20 -37.58
N ALA A 175 -15.15 -2.16 -38.87
CA ALA A 175 -14.64 -1.15 -39.80
C ALA A 175 -15.07 0.27 -39.40
N ALA A 176 -16.32 0.46 -39.01
CA ALA A 176 -16.83 1.73 -38.52
C ALA A 176 -16.11 2.18 -37.23
N PHE A 177 -15.90 1.27 -36.27
CA PHE A 177 -15.20 1.61 -35.04
C PHE A 177 -13.73 1.96 -35.27
N THR A 178 -13.05 1.15 -36.08
CA THR A 178 -11.64 1.39 -36.47
C THR A 178 -11.50 2.73 -37.18
N LYS A 179 -12.42 3.07 -38.10
CA LYS A 179 -12.46 4.37 -38.76
C LYS A 179 -12.59 5.52 -37.75
N LEU A 180 -13.47 5.39 -36.76
CA LEU A 180 -13.66 6.41 -35.73
C LEU A 180 -12.39 6.62 -34.90
N VAL A 181 -11.79 5.53 -34.39
CA VAL A 181 -10.56 5.59 -33.58
C VAL A 181 -9.40 6.16 -34.39
N ASN A 182 -9.24 5.76 -35.66
CA ASN A 182 -8.19 6.29 -36.53
C ASN A 182 -8.35 7.80 -36.75
N ARG A 183 -9.58 8.31 -36.96
CA ARG A 183 -9.80 9.76 -37.10
C ARG A 183 -9.39 10.53 -35.84
N LEU A 184 -9.68 9.99 -34.66
CA LEU A 184 -9.26 10.59 -33.39
C LEU A 184 -7.74 10.56 -33.22
N ARG A 185 -7.11 9.41 -33.50
CA ARG A 185 -5.66 9.22 -33.47
C ARG A 185 -4.95 10.21 -34.41
N ASP A 186 -5.43 10.33 -35.63
CA ASP A 186 -4.82 11.19 -36.66
C ASP A 186 -4.94 12.66 -36.27
N ALA A 187 -6.12 13.08 -35.80
CA ALA A 187 -6.33 14.44 -35.28
C ALA A 187 -5.46 14.74 -34.04
N ALA A 188 -5.16 13.73 -33.24
CA ALA A 188 -4.29 13.82 -32.08
C ALA A 188 -2.79 13.80 -32.37
N GLY A 189 -2.38 13.55 -33.62
CA GLY A 189 -0.96 13.36 -33.95
C GLY A 189 -0.33 12.22 -33.15
N LEU A 190 -1.09 11.15 -32.91
CA LEU A 190 -0.57 9.94 -32.27
C LEU A 190 0.04 9.04 -33.34
N ASP A 191 1.36 9.11 -33.51
CA ASP A 191 2.13 8.30 -34.46
C ASP A 191 2.29 6.84 -33.98
N ASP A 192 1.17 6.16 -33.71
CA ASP A 192 1.13 4.75 -33.34
C ASP A 192 0.18 3.97 -34.24
N ASP A 193 0.73 3.47 -35.36
CA ASP A 193 0.01 2.61 -36.30
C ASP A 193 -0.45 1.29 -35.70
N SER A 194 0.00 0.95 -34.48
CA SER A 194 -0.40 -0.28 -33.80
C SER A 194 -1.69 -0.15 -32.98
N MET A 195 -2.35 1.02 -32.96
CA MET A 195 -3.62 1.18 -32.27
C MET A 195 -4.68 0.22 -32.81
N THR A 196 -5.34 -0.50 -31.90
CA THR A 196 -6.41 -1.45 -32.22
C THR A 196 -7.68 -1.10 -31.48
N ALA A 197 -8.84 -1.32 -32.10
CA ALA A 197 -10.14 -1.03 -31.53
C ALA A 197 -10.98 -2.31 -31.39
N GLY A 198 -11.63 -2.51 -30.25
CA GLY A 198 -12.50 -3.67 -30.00
C GLY A 198 -13.75 -3.33 -29.18
N VAL A 199 -14.86 -4.01 -29.47
CA VAL A 199 -16.10 -3.89 -28.69
C VAL A 199 -16.29 -5.12 -27.82
N LEU A 200 -16.54 -4.93 -26.52
CA LEU A 200 -16.81 -6.01 -25.58
C LEU A 200 -18.32 -6.18 -25.38
N PRO A 201 -18.85 -7.41 -25.46
CA PRO A 201 -20.30 -7.70 -25.42
C PRO A 201 -20.90 -7.65 -24.00
N THR A 202 -20.58 -6.63 -23.22
CA THR A 202 -21.09 -6.46 -21.85
C THR A 202 -21.99 -5.25 -21.74
N SER A 203 -23.04 -5.37 -20.92
CA SER A 203 -23.99 -4.31 -20.59
C SER A 203 -23.42 -3.20 -19.70
N VAL A 204 -22.22 -3.36 -19.12
CA VAL A 204 -21.57 -2.31 -18.32
C VAL A 204 -21.25 -1.09 -19.22
N PRO A 205 -21.70 0.12 -18.88
CA PRO A 205 -21.40 1.32 -19.66
C PRO A 205 -19.98 1.82 -19.37
N ASN A 206 -19.00 1.32 -20.13
CA ASN A 206 -17.61 1.76 -20.03
C ASN A 206 -16.87 1.81 -21.39
N ALA A 207 -15.79 2.58 -21.44
CA ALA A 207 -14.74 2.56 -22.44
C ALA A 207 -13.40 2.83 -21.76
N PHE A 208 -12.32 2.32 -22.33
CA PHE A 208 -10.97 2.61 -21.83
C PHE A 208 -9.95 2.37 -22.93
N ALA A 209 -8.78 2.98 -22.78
CA ALA A 209 -7.64 2.72 -23.64
C ALA A 209 -6.49 2.14 -22.80
N LEU A 210 -5.95 0.99 -23.22
CA LEU A 210 -4.84 0.32 -22.55
C LEU A 210 -3.49 0.82 -23.09
N PRO A 211 -2.40 0.71 -22.28
CA PRO A 211 -1.04 0.96 -22.76
C PRO A 211 -0.76 0.23 -24.09
N GLY A 212 -0.03 0.89 -25.00
CA GLY A 212 0.20 0.37 -26.34
C GLY A 212 -0.97 0.53 -27.33
N GLY A 213 -1.98 1.35 -27.00
CA GLY A 213 -2.94 1.84 -27.99
C GLY A 213 -4.15 0.96 -28.24
N LYS A 214 -4.50 0.05 -27.32
CA LYS A 214 -5.68 -0.81 -27.46
C LYS A 214 -6.90 -0.14 -26.86
N VAL A 215 -7.86 0.24 -27.70
CA VAL A 215 -9.07 0.96 -27.30
C VAL A 215 -10.24 -0.01 -27.25
N PHE A 216 -10.92 -0.04 -26.11
CA PHE A 216 -12.10 -0.85 -25.92
C PHE A 216 -13.31 0.01 -25.58
N VAL A 217 -14.45 -0.34 -26.16
CA VAL A 217 -15.77 0.18 -25.77
C VAL A 217 -16.66 -0.99 -25.40
N MET A 218 -17.44 -0.85 -24.34
CA MET A 218 -18.41 -1.85 -23.96
C MET A 218 -19.75 -1.60 -24.65
N GLN A 219 -20.46 -2.68 -25.00
CA GLN A 219 -21.76 -2.58 -25.65
C GLN A 219 -22.77 -1.76 -24.83
N GLY A 220 -22.69 -1.80 -23.50
CA GLY A 220 -23.51 -0.97 -22.61
C GLY A 220 -23.34 0.52 -22.87
N LEU A 221 -22.11 1.00 -23.10
CA LEU A 221 -21.85 2.40 -23.41
C LEU A 221 -22.36 2.74 -24.81
N LEU A 222 -22.07 1.86 -25.79
CA LEU A 222 -22.59 2.01 -27.15
C LEU A 222 -24.11 2.09 -27.16
N ASP A 223 -24.81 1.27 -26.39
CA ASP A 223 -26.28 1.22 -26.33
C ASP A 223 -26.87 2.55 -25.80
N LYS A 224 -26.19 3.21 -24.85
CA LYS A 224 -26.59 4.52 -24.32
C LYS A 224 -26.22 5.70 -25.23
N ALA A 225 -25.20 5.55 -26.08
CA ALA A 225 -24.79 6.57 -27.02
C ALA A 225 -25.83 6.76 -28.14
N HIS A 226 -26.21 8.01 -28.40
CA HIS A 226 -27.19 8.39 -29.42
C HIS A 226 -26.53 8.86 -30.72
N SER A 227 -25.28 9.32 -30.67
CA SER A 227 -24.55 9.77 -31.85
C SER A 227 -23.07 9.37 -31.83
N PRO A 228 -22.40 9.35 -33.00
CA PRO A 228 -20.97 9.14 -33.08
C PRO A 228 -20.16 10.16 -32.28
N ASP A 229 -20.63 11.40 -32.14
CA ASP A 229 -19.93 12.46 -31.42
C ASP A 229 -19.90 12.22 -29.90
N GLU A 230 -21.00 11.70 -29.34
CA GLU A 230 -21.06 11.34 -27.92
C GLU A 230 -19.96 10.31 -27.60
N LEU A 231 -19.86 9.28 -28.43
CA LEU A 231 -18.82 8.25 -28.30
C LEU A 231 -17.42 8.81 -28.56
N ALA A 232 -17.27 9.62 -29.61
CA ALA A 232 -15.98 10.16 -30.02
C ALA A 232 -15.33 11.01 -28.94
N GLY A 233 -16.09 11.85 -28.25
CA GLY A 233 -15.54 12.68 -27.17
C GLY A 233 -15.08 11.84 -25.97
N ILE A 234 -15.81 10.78 -25.61
CA ILE A 234 -15.36 9.83 -24.58
C ILE A 234 -14.08 9.11 -25.02
N LEU A 235 -14.01 8.64 -26.26
CA LEU A 235 -12.80 7.98 -26.76
C LEU A 235 -11.62 8.96 -26.83
N ALA A 236 -11.85 10.22 -27.22
CA ALA A 236 -10.81 11.25 -27.21
C ALA A 236 -10.28 11.50 -25.79
N HIS A 237 -11.16 11.47 -24.78
CA HIS A 237 -10.77 11.51 -23.36
C HIS A 237 -9.86 10.34 -22.98
N GLU A 238 -10.23 9.11 -23.34
CA GLU A 238 -9.40 7.92 -23.09
C GLU A 238 -8.03 8.00 -23.80
N LEU A 239 -7.98 8.56 -25.01
CA LEU A 239 -6.72 8.81 -25.71
C LEU A 239 -5.89 9.90 -25.03
N GLY A 240 -6.52 10.85 -24.35
CA GLY A 240 -5.85 11.84 -23.50
C GLY A 240 -5.06 11.18 -22.38
N HIS A 241 -5.64 10.20 -21.68
CA HIS A 241 -4.93 9.44 -20.65
C HIS A 241 -3.71 8.68 -21.22
N LEU A 242 -3.84 8.09 -22.42
CA LEU A 242 -2.71 7.48 -23.11
C LEU A 242 -1.64 8.49 -23.50
N LYS A 243 -2.04 9.64 -24.05
CA LYS A 243 -1.13 10.72 -24.46
C LYS A 243 -0.34 11.24 -23.27
N HIS A 244 -1.00 11.36 -22.12
CA HIS A 244 -0.36 11.85 -20.91
C HIS A 244 0.42 10.76 -20.17
N HIS A 245 0.24 9.47 -20.47
CA HIS A 245 0.81 8.31 -19.77
C HIS A 245 0.21 8.04 -18.38
N ASP A 246 -1.04 8.44 -18.14
CA ASP A 246 -1.67 8.31 -16.81
C ASP A 246 -1.79 6.85 -16.36
N ASN A 247 -2.08 5.94 -17.29
CA ASN A 247 -2.15 4.50 -17.01
C ASN A 247 -0.80 3.96 -16.53
N MET A 248 0.29 4.42 -17.16
CA MET A 248 1.65 4.02 -16.79
C MET A 248 2.08 4.63 -15.46
N ARG A 249 1.69 5.88 -15.18
CA ARG A 249 1.89 6.50 -13.86
C ARG A 249 1.18 5.70 -12.78
N GLY A 250 -0.10 5.38 -12.97
CA GLY A 250 -0.88 4.59 -12.04
C GLY A 250 -0.26 3.22 -11.78
N LEU A 251 0.22 2.54 -12.83
CA LEU A 251 0.92 1.26 -12.72
C LEU A 251 2.21 1.36 -11.91
N ILE A 252 3.05 2.37 -12.18
CA ILE A 252 4.31 2.58 -11.44
C ILE A 252 4.01 2.96 -9.99
N TYR A 253 2.99 3.79 -9.76
CA TYR A 253 2.58 4.22 -8.42
C TYR A 253 2.06 3.05 -7.59
N ASN A 254 1.11 2.29 -8.13
CA ASN A 254 0.52 1.14 -7.44
C ASN A 254 1.57 0.04 -7.22
N GLY A 255 2.38 -0.27 -8.24
CA GLY A 255 3.45 -1.27 -8.15
C GLY A 255 4.53 -0.88 -7.13
N GLY A 256 4.99 0.39 -7.16
CA GLY A 256 5.96 0.91 -6.21
C GLY A 256 5.43 0.91 -4.77
N THR A 257 4.17 1.30 -4.58
CA THR A 257 3.51 1.29 -3.26
C THR A 257 3.35 -0.13 -2.72
N SER A 258 2.84 -1.06 -3.54
CA SER A 258 2.70 -2.47 -3.14
C SER A 258 4.04 -3.12 -2.84
N PHE A 259 5.10 -2.80 -3.59
CA PHE A 259 6.45 -3.28 -3.29
C PHE A 259 6.97 -2.78 -1.93
N LEU A 260 6.80 -1.50 -1.62
CA LEU A 260 7.21 -0.92 -0.34
C LEU A 260 6.42 -1.50 0.85
N ILE A 261 5.12 -1.71 0.68
CA ILE A 261 4.29 -2.37 1.70
C ILE A 261 4.72 -3.83 1.86
N GLY A 262 4.97 -4.55 0.76
CA GLY A 262 5.47 -5.93 0.81
C GLY A 262 6.79 -6.04 1.58
N LEU A 263 7.70 -5.09 1.40
CA LEU A 263 8.98 -5.04 2.13
C LEU A 263 8.79 -4.89 3.64
N LEU A 264 7.77 -4.14 4.08
CA LEU A 264 7.44 -3.96 5.49
C LEU A 264 6.92 -5.23 6.17
N PHE A 265 6.12 -6.01 5.45
CA PHE A 265 5.44 -7.19 6.01
C PHE A 265 6.09 -8.53 5.61
N GLY A 266 7.18 -8.49 4.83
CA GLY A 266 7.92 -9.68 4.40
C GLY A 266 7.25 -10.51 3.31
N ASP A 267 6.30 -9.93 2.57
CA ASP A 267 5.49 -10.60 1.53
C ASP A 267 5.85 -10.13 0.11
N VAL A 268 7.14 -9.96 -0.17
CA VAL A 268 7.61 -9.57 -1.52
C VAL A 268 7.66 -10.80 -2.41
N THR A 269 6.52 -11.26 -2.92
CA THR A 269 6.49 -12.30 -3.96
C THR A 269 6.42 -11.67 -5.35
N GLY A 270 7.54 -11.68 -6.09
CA GLY A 270 7.64 -11.06 -7.43
C GLY A 270 6.86 -11.79 -8.53
N SER A 271 6.39 -13.02 -8.28
CA SER A 271 5.78 -13.91 -9.28
C SER A 271 4.40 -13.47 -9.77
N SER A 272 3.74 -12.49 -9.11
CA SER A 272 2.42 -11.97 -9.46
C SER A 272 2.44 -10.60 -10.15
N ALA A 273 3.63 -10.04 -10.40
CA ALA A 273 3.77 -8.65 -10.84
C ALA A 273 3.02 -8.32 -12.14
N VAL A 274 3.00 -9.24 -13.12
CA VAL A 274 2.29 -9.02 -14.40
C VAL A 274 0.77 -9.06 -14.20
N ILE A 275 0.26 -9.99 -13.38
CA ILE A 275 -1.19 -10.10 -13.08
C ILE A 275 -1.66 -8.90 -12.24
N PHE A 276 -0.83 -8.46 -11.30
CA PHE A 276 -1.10 -7.26 -10.53
C PHE A 276 -1.12 -6.02 -11.42
N ALA A 277 -0.09 -5.84 -12.25
CA ALA A 277 0.02 -4.73 -13.19
C ALA A 277 -1.18 -4.68 -14.15
N SER A 278 -1.60 -5.81 -14.70
CA SER A 278 -2.78 -5.86 -15.55
C SER A 278 -4.05 -5.48 -14.79
N ARG A 279 -4.23 -5.91 -13.53
CA ARG A 279 -5.42 -5.57 -12.73
C ARG A 279 -5.47 -4.10 -12.41
N SER A 280 -4.34 -3.54 -11.98
CA SER A 280 -4.22 -2.12 -11.65
C SER A 280 -4.55 -1.21 -12.82
N VAL A 281 -4.30 -1.64 -14.07
CA VAL A 281 -4.69 -0.88 -15.26
C VAL A 281 -6.20 -0.94 -15.50
N VAL A 282 -6.84 -2.09 -15.24
CA VAL A 282 -8.30 -2.23 -15.41
C VAL A 282 -9.09 -1.50 -14.32
N GLU A 283 -8.59 -1.50 -13.09
CA GLU A 283 -9.22 -0.89 -11.91
C GLU A 283 -8.73 0.54 -11.62
N ALA A 284 -8.07 1.17 -12.60
CA ALA A 284 -7.48 2.48 -12.42
C ALA A 284 -8.54 3.53 -12.08
N SER A 285 -8.18 4.43 -11.15
CA SER A 285 -8.87 5.68 -10.89
C SER A 285 -7.88 6.82 -11.05
N TYR A 286 -8.34 7.95 -11.58
CA TYR A 286 -7.47 9.04 -11.97
C TYR A 286 -7.60 10.25 -11.04
N SER A 287 -6.50 11.00 -10.91
CA SER A 287 -6.51 12.26 -10.16
C SER A 287 -7.31 13.33 -10.90
N ARG A 288 -7.69 14.40 -10.20
CA ARG A 288 -8.42 15.53 -10.80
C ARG A 288 -7.59 16.21 -11.89
N GLU A 289 -6.27 16.25 -11.72
CA GLU A 289 -5.33 16.82 -12.67
C GLU A 289 -5.26 15.96 -13.95
N ALA A 290 -5.23 14.63 -13.82
CA ALA A 290 -5.27 13.71 -14.95
C ALA A 290 -6.59 13.83 -15.73
N GLU A 291 -7.73 13.85 -15.03
CA GLU A 291 -9.04 14.08 -15.66
C GLU A 291 -9.11 15.44 -16.39
N THR A 292 -8.55 16.49 -15.79
CA THR A 292 -8.50 17.82 -16.43
C THR A 292 -7.64 17.80 -17.68
N GLY A 293 -6.50 17.10 -17.66
CA GLY A 293 -5.63 16.91 -18.82
C GLY A 293 -6.34 16.18 -19.95
N ALA A 294 -6.95 15.04 -19.64
CA ALA A 294 -7.72 14.24 -20.60
C ALA A 294 -8.93 15.00 -21.18
N ASP A 295 -9.68 15.75 -20.36
CA ASP A 295 -10.77 16.61 -20.83
C ASP A 295 -10.25 17.70 -21.79
N THR A 296 -9.11 18.32 -21.45
CA THR A 296 -8.51 19.38 -22.29
C THR A 296 -8.16 18.82 -23.66
N PHE A 297 -7.47 17.67 -23.65
CA PHE A 297 -7.10 16.97 -24.86
C PHE A 297 -8.34 16.58 -25.68
N ALA A 298 -9.37 16.01 -25.06
CA ALA A 298 -10.61 15.63 -25.75
C ALA A 298 -11.30 16.82 -26.42
N ILE A 299 -11.37 17.97 -25.73
CA ILE A 299 -11.92 19.21 -26.27
C ILE A 299 -11.13 19.65 -27.51
N GLU A 300 -9.79 19.68 -27.43
CA GLU A 300 -8.92 20.07 -28.53
C GLU A 300 -9.10 19.17 -29.75
N ILE A 301 -9.14 17.84 -29.55
CA ILE A 301 -9.32 16.87 -30.65
C ILE A 301 -10.71 16.99 -31.29
N MET A 302 -11.77 17.12 -30.48
CA MET A 302 -13.12 17.29 -31.01
C MET A 302 -13.23 18.58 -31.82
N HIS A 303 -12.64 19.68 -31.34
CA HIS A 303 -12.61 20.94 -32.09
C HIS A 303 -11.77 20.85 -33.36
N ALA A 304 -10.62 20.17 -33.34
CA ALA A 304 -9.79 19.95 -34.53
C ALA A 304 -10.54 19.15 -35.62
N LEU A 305 -11.45 18.27 -35.21
CA LEU A 305 -12.36 17.53 -36.09
C LEU A 305 -13.62 18.33 -36.47
N GLY A 306 -13.77 19.56 -35.99
CA GLY A 306 -14.94 20.41 -36.22
C GLY A 306 -16.21 19.87 -35.57
N ARG A 307 -16.09 19.18 -34.43
CA ARG A 307 -17.17 18.62 -33.62
C ARG A 307 -17.22 19.27 -32.23
N SER A 308 -18.38 19.20 -31.58
CA SER A 308 -18.56 19.69 -30.21
C SER A 308 -18.15 18.63 -29.19
N PRO A 309 -17.49 18.99 -28.07
CA PRO A 309 -17.26 18.08 -26.95
C PRO A 309 -18.48 17.88 -26.05
N LYS A 310 -19.47 18.79 -26.10
CA LYS A 310 -20.67 18.77 -25.25
C LYS A 310 -21.47 17.44 -25.31
N PRO A 311 -21.70 16.80 -26.48
CA PRO A 311 -22.42 15.53 -26.54
C PRO A 311 -21.82 14.44 -25.65
N ALA A 312 -20.48 14.37 -25.53
CA ALA A 312 -19.83 13.40 -24.65
C ALA A 312 -20.14 13.67 -23.17
N ALA A 313 -20.15 14.94 -22.76
CA ALA A 313 -20.53 15.34 -21.41
C ALA A 313 -21.99 14.99 -21.09
N GLU A 314 -22.90 15.17 -22.07
CA GLU A 314 -24.30 14.77 -21.95
C GLU A 314 -24.47 13.25 -21.84
N LEU A 315 -23.67 12.46 -22.58
CA LEU A 315 -23.65 11.00 -22.46
C LEU A 315 -23.13 10.56 -21.09
N MET A 316 -22.02 11.13 -20.60
CA MET A 316 -21.54 10.84 -19.25
C MET A 316 -22.62 11.16 -18.20
N PHE A 317 -23.27 12.32 -18.32
CA PHE A 317 -24.37 12.71 -17.43
C PHE A 317 -25.54 11.70 -17.46
N ARG A 318 -25.89 11.21 -18.65
CA ARG A 318 -26.94 10.21 -18.88
C ARG A 318 -26.63 8.88 -18.19
N ILE A 319 -25.35 8.53 -18.06
CA ILE A 319 -24.89 7.29 -17.41
C ILE A 319 -24.87 7.46 -15.88
N THR A 320 -24.57 8.66 -15.35
CA THR A 320 -24.54 8.95 -13.89
C THR A 320 -25.86 8.79 -13.15
N GLY A 321 -27.00 8.90 -13.85
CA GLY A 321 -28.30 9.08 -13.19
C GLY A 321 -29.12 7.82 -12.89
N LYS A 322 -28.72 6.61 -13.33
CA LYS A 322 -29.64 5.45 -13.33
C LYS A 322 -29.09 4.11 -12.84
N GLU A 323 -27.78 3.93 -12.71
CA GLU A 323 -27.20 2.60 -12.43
C GLU A 323 -26.15 2.68 -11.32
N GLY A 324 -26.61 2.58 -10.07
CA GLY A 324 -25.74 2.20 -8.96
C GLY A 324 -25.60 0.67 -8.96
N GLY A 325 -24.42 0.13 -9.24
CA GLY A 325 -24.28 -1.33 -9.15
C GLY A 325 -22.95 -1.99 -9.54
N SER A 326 -22.03 -1.32 -10.23
CA SER A 326 -20.75 -1.96 -10.60
C SER A 326 -19.58 -1.00 -10.47
N GLY A 327 -18.51 -1.43 -9.79
CA GLY A 327 -17.25 -0.69 -9.65
C GLY A 327 -16.43 -0.59 -10.95
N PHE A 328 -16.97 -1.07 -12.07
CA PHE A 328 -16.31 -1.07 -13.39
C PHE A 328 -17.01 -0.16 -14.41
N THR A 329 -17.97 0.67 -13.99
CA THR A 329 -18.54 1.68 -14.88
C THR A 329 -17.51 2.77 -15.16
N ILE A 330 -17.66 3.50 -16.28
CA ILE A 330 -16.79 4.65 -16.58
C ILE A 330 -16.77 5.68 -15.44
N LEU A 331 -17.82 5.75 -14.63
CA LEU A 331 -17.94 6.68 -13.51
C LEU A 331 -17.18 6.26 -12.27
N ALA A 332 -16.90 4.96 -12.13
CA ALA A 332 -16.08 4.46 -11.04
C ALA A 332 -14.61 4.87 -11.23
N SER A 333 -14.13 4.85 -12.48
CA SER A 333 -12.77 5.29 -12.85
C SER A 333 -12.67 6.79 -13.13
N HIS A 334 -13.70 7.39 -13.74
CA HIS A 334 -13.79 8.80 -14.13
C HIS A 334 -15.06 9.47 -13.56
N PRO A 335 -15.07 9.86 -12.27
CA PRO A 335 -16.22 10.56 -11.70
C PRO A 335 -16.50 11.87 -12.46
N LEU A 336 -17.71 11.99 -13.01
CA LEU A 336 -18.16 13.24 -13.62
C LEU A 336 -18.53 14.22 -12.51
N THR A 337 -17.86 15.37 -12.48
CA THR A 337 -18.19 16.48 -11.60
C THR A 337 -18.97 17.55 -12.36
N GLU A 338 -19.75 18.37 -11.64
CA GLU A 338 -20.48 19.49 -12.25
C GLU A 338 -19.53 20.45 -13.01
N ASP A 339 -18.34 20.68 -12.47
CA ASP A 339 -17.30 21.52 -13.09
C ASP A 339 -16.85 20.99 -14.46
N ARG A 340 -16.66 19.67 -14.58
CA ARG A 340 -16.28 19.03 -15.86
C ARG A 340 -17.38 19.14 -16.89
N LEU A 341 -18.63 18.86 -16.50
CA LEU A 341 -19.79 19.01 -17.36
C LEU A 341 -19.93 20.46 -17.84
N ALA A 342 -19.82 21.43 -16.94
CA ALA A 342 -19.90 22.84 -17.26
C ALA A 342 -18.78 23.26 -18.22
N ARG A 343 -17.56 22.76 -18.02
CA ARG A 343 -16.40 23.04 -18.87
C ARG A 343 -16.61 22.54 -20.30
N MET A 344 -16.98 21.27 -20.49
CA MET A 344 -17.22 20.73 -21.84
C MET A 344 -18.41 21.40 -22.51
N THR A 345 -19.45 21.75 -21.75
CA THR A 345 -20.62 22.48 -22.27
C THR A 345 -20.27 23.89 -22.71
N LYS A 346 -19.35 24.58 -22.02
CA LYS A 346 -18.89 25.92 -22.39
C LYS A 346 -18.12 25.92 -23.73
N GLU A 347 -17.48 24.80 -24.06
CA GLU A 347 -16.75 24.60 -25.31
C GLU A 347 -17.63 24.09 -26.47
N ASP A 348 -18.96 24.15 -26.32
CA ASP A 348 -19.91 23.79 -27.37
C ASP A 348 -19.76 24.69 -28.59
N ARG A 349 -19.69 24.08 -29.78
CA ARG A 349 -19.53 24.77 -31.06
C ARG A 349 -20.39 24.08 -32.12
N PRO A 350 -20.99 24.84 -33.05
CA PRO A 350 -21.67 24.25 -34.20
C PRO A 350 -20.71 23.35 -34.98
N ALA A 351 -21.21 22.23 -35.49
CA ALA A 351 -20.40 21.35 -36.31
C ALA A 351 -19.91 22.07 -37.57
N SER A 352 -18.60 22.06 -37.78
CA SER A 352 -17.92 22.64 -38.95
C SER A 352 -17.19 21.59 -39.79
N GLY A 353 -16.93 20.41 -39.23
CA GLY A 353 -16.31 19.28 -39.90
C GLY A 353 -17.31 18.23 -40.41
N PRO A 354 -16.88 17.32 -41.30
CA PRO A 354 -17.72 16.23 -41.78
C PRO A 354 -18.15 15.31 -40.62
N PRO A 355 -19.28 14.58 -40.76
CA PRO A 355 -19.67 13.57 -39.78
C PRO A 355 -18.55 12.56 -39.53
N LEU A 356 -18.34 12.19 -38.26
CA LEU A 356 -17.32 11.22 -37.89
C LEU A 356 -17.59 9.83 -38.47
N LEU A 357 -18.86 9.44 -38.53
CA LEU A 357 -19.40 8.26 -39.19
C LEU A 357 -20.65 8.64 -39.98
N THR A 358 -20.92 7.92 -41.06
CA THR A 358 -22.24 7.96 -41.73
C THR A 358 -23.29 7.25 -40.88
N ASP A 359 -24.58 7.50 -41.13
CA ASP A 359 -25.67 6.83 -40.41
C ASP A 359 -25.59 5.30 -40.52
N LYS A 360 -25.25 4.79 -41.72
CA LYS A 360 -25.07 3.35 -41.95
C LYS A 360 -23.92 2.79 -41.11
N GLU A 361 -22.77 3.47 -41.10
CA GLU A 361 -21.61 3.06 -40.29
C GLU A 361 -21.93 3.10 -38.79
N TRP A 362 -22.68 4.12 -38.34
CA TRP A 362 -23.12 4.22 -36.95
C TRP A 362 -24.06 3.07 -36.56
N GLN A 363 -25.03 2.73 -37.42
CA GLN A 363 -25.92 1.58 -37.16
C GLN A 363 -25.15 0.25 -37.17
N SER A 364 -24.19 0.07 -38.08
CA SER A 364 -23.32 -1.11 -38.08
C SER A 364 -22.50 -1.20 -36.79
N LEU A 365 -21.98 -0.08 -36.27
CA LEU A 365 -21.27 -0.06 -34.99
C LEU A 365 -22.20 -0.39 -33.81
N LYS A 366 -23.39 0.21 -33.74
CA LYS A 366 -24.40 -0.09 -32.70
C LYS A 366 -24.80 -1.57 -32.70
N GLY A 367 -24.85 -2.20 -33.88
CA GLY A 367 -25.19 -3.61 -34.08
C GLY A 367 -24.01 -4.59 -34.00
N ILE A 368 -22.79 -4.14 -33.69
CA ILE A 368 -21.57 -4.95 -33.86
C ILE A 368 -21.57 -6.29 -33.10
N CYS A 369 -22.24 -6.35 -31.95
CA CYS A 369 -22.34 -7.57 -31.14
C CYS A 369 -23.54 -8.46 -31.53
N GLY A 370 -24.46 -8.00 -32.37
CA GLY A 370 -25.63 -8.76 -32.82
C GLY A 370 -26.43 -9.39 -31.67
N SER A 371 -26.68 -10.70 -31.76
CA SER A 371 -27.32 -11.52 -30.71
C SER A 371 -26.39 -11.92 -29.56
N GLY A 372 -25.11 -11.57 -29.62
CA GLY A 372 -24.08 -11.93 -28.63
C GLY A 372 -24.01 -10.97 -27.44
N LYS A 373 -25.01 -10.12 -27.21
CA LYS A 373 -25.08 -9.24 -26.04
C LYS A 373 -25.27 -10.09 -24.77
N ILE A 374 -24.40 -9.93 -23.77
CA ILE A 374 -24.47 -10.63 -22.48
C ILE A 374 -24.98 -9.69 -21.39
#